data_AF-A0A1B6MIH3-F1
#
_entry.id   AF-A0A1B6MIH3-F1
#
_cell.length_a   1.000
_cell.length_b   1.000
_cell.length_c   1.000
_cell.angle_alpha   90.00
_cell.angle_beta   90.00
_cell.angle_gamma   90.00
#
_symmetry.space_group_name_H-M   'P 1'
#
loop_
_entity.id
_entity.type
_entity.pdbx_description
1 polymer ?
#
loop_
_entity_poly.entity_id
_entity_poly.type
_entity_poly.pdbx_seq_one_letter_code
_entity_poly.pdbx_strand_id
1 'polypeptide(L)'
;AMNQSAKPCVDFFQFACGAWNKKHQIPEDRGSISVFEVLSDQLQIILKGVLEEPFNILDSSATRKAKVFYKSCMNMQQIRKYSDDPLRRVLAELGGWPVTQPNWQEPNMSVEVLLGLLRGDYNEGVLIEQWVG
;
A
#
# COMPACT_ATOMS: atom_id res chain seq x y z
N ALA A 1 -15.93 13.74 20.06
CA ALA A 1 -17.16 13.75 20.90
C ALA A 1 -16.73 13.69 22.36
N MET A 2 -17.26 14.60 23.19
CA MET A 2 -16.74 14.82 24.55
C MET A 2 -17.31 13.84 25.58
N ASN A 3 -16.50 13.50 26.57
CA ASN A 3 -16.90 12.83 27.81
C ASN A 3 -16.93 13.86 28.96
N GLN A 4 -18.12 14.42 29.24
CA GLN A 4 -18.30 15.46 30.26
C GLN A 4 -18.07 14.98 31.71
N SER A 5 -18.01 13.66 31.93
CA SER A 5 -17.67 13.11 33.25
C SER A 5 -16.19 13.23 33.61
N ALA A 6 -15.32 13.47 32.62
CA ALA A 6 -13.89 13.72 32.85
C ALA A 6 -13.64 15.22 33.10
N LYS A 7 -12.78 15.55 34.07
CA LYS A 7 -12.41 16.95 34.37
C LYS A 7 -11.39 17.44 33.34
N PRO A 8 -11.66 18.52 32.57
CA PRO A 8 -10.76 19.00 31.51
C PRO A 8 -9.35 19.37 32.00
N CYS A 9 -9.23 19.94 33.21
CA CYS A 9 -7.95 20.36 33.77
C CYS A 9 -7.10 19.20 34.31
N VAL A 10 -7.65 17.99 34.37
CA VAL A 10 -6.93 16.78 34.84
C VAL A 10 -6.56 15.90 33.65
N ASP A 11 -7.52 15.64 32.76
CA ASP A 11 -7.31 14.85 31.54
C ASP A 11 -8.15 15.43 30.41
N PHE A 12 -7.54 16.37 29.68
CA PHE A 12 -8.21 17.04 28.57
C PHE A 12 -8.48 16.09 27.40
N PHE A 13 -7.62 15.08 27.19
CA PHE A 13 -7.80 14.11 26.12
C PHE A 13 -9.04 13.26 26.39
N GLN A 14 -9.19 12.72 27.60
CA GLN A 14 -10.36 11.94 27.96
C GLN A 14 -11.63 12.79 27.95
N PHE A 15 -11.56 14.05 28.37
CA PHE A 15 -12.68 14.98 28.24
C PHE A 15 -13.08 15.23 26.78
N ALA A 16 -12.14 15.51 25.89
CA ALA A 16 -12.44 15.88 24.50
C ALA A 16 -12.80 14.66 23.62
N CYS A 17 -12.15 13.52 23.85
CA CYS A 17 -12.16 12.35 22.96
C CYS A 17 -12.74 11.08 23.60
N GLY A 18 -12.91 11.02 24.93
CA GLY A 18 -13.25 9.77 25.62
C GLY A 18 -14.55 9.10 25.18
N ALA A 19 -15.54 9.87 24.72
CA ALA A 19 -16.77 9.31 24.16
C ALA A 19 -16.59 8.80 22.71
N TRP A 20 -15.67 9.40 21.95
CA TRP A 20 -15.33 8.94 20.61
C TRP A 20 -14.60 7.59 20.67
N ASN A 21 -13.61 7.44 21.56
CA ASN A 21 -12.85 6.20 21.75
C ASN A 21 -13.77 5.03 22.13
N LYS A 22 -14.80 5.26 22.96
CA LYS A 22 -15.78 4.23 23.33
C LYS A 22 -16.63 3.74 22.16
N LYS A 23 -16.87 4.60 21.16
CA LYS A 23 -17.71 4.29 19.99
C LYS A 23 -16.91 3.77 18.80
N HIS A 24 -15.63 4.12 18.71
CA HIS A 24 -14.75 3.78 17.60
C HIS A 24 -13.68 2.82 18.12
N GLN A 25 -14.05 1.55 18.23
CA GLN A 25 -13.10 0.49 18.47
C GLN A 25 -12.23 0.30 17.22
N ILE A 26 -10.98 -0.10 17.42
CA ILE A 26 -10.05 -0.35 16.32
C ILE A 26 -10.59 -1.54 15.51
N PRO A 27 -10.88 -1.36 14.20
CA PRO A 27 -11.31 -2.44 13.33
C PRO A 27 -10.25 -3.54 13.19
N GLU A 28 -10.66 -4.77 12.86
CA GLU A 28 -9.75 -5.92 12.74
C GLU A 28 -8.67 -5.77 11.66
N ASP A 29 -8.91 -4.93 10.66
CA ASP A 29 -7.99 -4.64 9.55
C ASP A 29 -7.00 -3.50 9.87
N ARG A 30 -6.97 -2.99 11.11
CA ARG A 30 -6.17 -1.79 11.47
C ARG A 30 -5.38 -1.94 12.76
N GLY A 31 -4.24 -1.25 12.80
CA GLY A 31 -3.45 -1.08 14.03
C GLY A 31 -3.92 0.07 14.92
N SER A 32 -4.63 1.05 14.36
CA SER A 32 -5.12 2.24 15.07
C SER A 32 -6.35 2.82 14.40
N ILE A 33 -7.10 3.65 15.13
CA ILE A 33 -8.18 4.45 14.58
C ILE A 33 -8.17 5.85 15.20
N SER A 34 -8.25 6.86 14.35
CA SER A 34 -8.47 8.25 14.72
C SER A 34 -9.43 8.90 13.71
N VAL A 35 -9.65 10.21 13.86
CA VAL A 35 -10.44 10.98 12.90
C VAL A 35 -9.82 11.01 11.50
N PHE A 36 -8.48 10.91 11.38
CA PHE A 36 -7.81 10.92 10.09
C PHE A 36 -8.11 9.66 9.29
N GLU A 37 -8.12 8.50 9.93
CA GLU A 37 -8.48 7.22 9.32
C GLU A 37 -9.93 7.25 8.85
N VAL A 38 -10.85 7.77 9.67
CA VAL A 38 -12.27 7.91 9.27
C VAL A 38 -12.42 8.80 8.04
N LEU A 39 -11.70 9.91 7.96
CA LEU A 39 -11.72 10.80 6.80
C LEU A 39 -11.07 10.14 5.57
N SER A 40 -9.98 9.42 5.77
CA SER A 40 -9.32 8.66 4.71
C SER A 40 -10.26 7.62 4.11
N ASP A 41 -11.03 6.90 4.93
CA ASP A 41 -12.02 5.92 4.46
C ASP A 41 -13.11 6.56 3.60
N GLN A 42 -13.63 7.70 4.05
CA GLN A 42 -14.62 8.46 3.27
C GLN A 42 -14.04 8.90 1.92
N LEU A 43 -12.79 9.37 1.92
CA LEU A 43 -12.09 9.71 0.69
C LEU A 43 -11.89 8.50 -0.23
N GLN A 44 -11.50 7.34 0.31
CA GLN A 44 -11.33 6.11 -0.46
C GLN A 44 -12.65 5.65 -1.10
N ILE A 45 -13.80 5.84 -0.44
CA ILE A 45 -15.12 5.55 -1.02
C ILE A 45 -15.39 6.46 -2.23
N ILE A 46 -15.08 7.75 -2.13
CA ILE A 46 -15.23 8.70 -3.23
C ILE A 46 -14.29 8.34 -4.39
N LEU A 47 -13.02 8.04 -4.09
CA LEU A 47 -12.01 7.64 -5.07
C LEU A 47 -12.43 6.35 -5.79
N LYS A 48 -12.92 5.35 -5.06
CA LYS A 48 -13.50 4.13 -5.63
C LYS A 48 -14.62 4.45 -6.60
N GLY A 49 -15.55 5.32 -6.21
CA GLY A 49 -16.66 5.76 -7.07
C GLY A 49 -16.17 6.28 -8.43
N VAL A 50 -15.27 7.27 -8.42
CA VAL A 50 -14.77 7.89 -9.67
C VAL A 50 -13.90 6.96 -10.52
N LEU A 51 -13.21 5.98 -9.90
CA LEU A 51 -12.39 5.00 -10.62
C LEU A 51 -13.21 3.87 -11.25
N GLU A 52 -14.39 3.58 -10.69
CA GLU A 52 -15.32 2.55 -11.18
C GLU A 52 -16.25 3.04 -12.30
N GLU A 53 -16.36 4.35 -12.48
CA GLU A 53 -17.13 4.94 -13.57
C GLU A 53 -16.72 4.37 -14.95
N PRO A 54 -17.67 4.27 -15.88
CA PRO A 54 -17.34 3.93 -17.27
C PRO A 54 -16.38 4.96 -17.85
N PHE A 55 -15.69 4.57 -18.92
CA PHE A 55 -14.81 5.50 -19.63
C PHE A 55 -15.65 6.60 -20.26
N ASN A 56 -15.25 7.84 -20.03
CA ASN A 56 -15.85 9.03 -20.62
C ASN A 56 -15.00 9.49 -21.83
N ILE A 57 -15.63 10.15 -22.81
CA ILE A 57 -14.92 10.82 -23.90
C ILE A 57 -14.07 11.99 -23.39
N LEU A 58 -14.45 12.59 -22.27
CA LEU A 58 -13.71 13.66 -21.60
C LEU A 58 -12.57 13.14 -20.71
N ASP A 59 -12.43 11.83 -20.51
CA ASP A 59 -11.34 11.28 -19.71
C ASP A 59 -9.99 11.52 -20.39
N SER A 60 -9.10 12.23 -19.71
CA SER A 60 -7.71 12.39 -20.14
C SER A 60 -6.98 11.04 -20.21
N SER A 61 -5.84 11.00 -20.89
CA SER A 61 -4.98 9.80 -20.93
C SER A 61 -4.56 9.35 -19.52
N ALA A 62 -4.27 10.30 -18.62
CA ALA A 62 -3.93 10.01 -17.23
C ALA A 62 -5.10 9.37 -16.47
N THR A 63 -6.30 9.95 -16.60
CA THR A 63 -7.52 9.42 -15.98
C THR A 63 -7.82 8.01 -16.47
N ARG A 64 -7.69 7.76 -17.78
CA ARG A 64 -7.86 6.43 -18.36
C ARG A 64 -6.88 5.41 -17.79
N LYS A 65 -5.59 5.76 -17.69
CA LYS A 65 -4.57 4.88 -17.10
C LYS A 65 -4.89 4.56 -15.64
N ALA A 66 -5.32 5.55 -14.84
CA ALA A 66 -5.72 5.33 -13.45
C ALA A 66 -6.92 4.37 -13.33
N LYS A 67 -7.97 4.56 -14.14
CA LYS A 67 -9.13 3.66 -14.20
C LYS A 67 -8.74 2.23 -14.63
N VAL A 68 -7.87 2.09 -15.62
CA VAL A 68 -7.36 0.77 -16.07
C VAL A 68 -6.55 0.10 -14.96
N PHE A 69 -5.65 0.85 -14.32
CA PHE A 69 -4.82 0.33 -13.24
C PHE A 69 -5.66 -0.13 -12.04
N TYR A 70 -6.66 0.66 -11.64
CA TYR A 70 -7.63 0.26 -10.62
C TYR A 70 -8.34 -1.05 -11.00
N LYS A 71 -8.87 -1.15 -12.22
CA LYS A 71 -9.54 -2.37 -12.70
C LYS A 71 -8.63 -3.60 -12.72
N SER A 72 -7.35 -3.44 -13.05
CA SER A 72 -6.38 -4.55 -12.96
C SER A 72 -6.14 -5.00 -11.52
N CYS A 73 -6.06 -4.05 -10.57
CA CYS A 73 -5.87 -4.34 -9.15
C CYS A 73 -7.08 -5.07 -8.55
N MET A 74 -8.29 -4.68 -8.93
CA MET A 74 -9.52 -5.29 -8.39
C MET A 74 -9.86 -6.65 -8.99
N ASN A 75 -9.18 -7.09 -10.06
CA ASN A 75 -9.46 -8.35 -10.74
C ASN A 75 -8.80 -9.54 -10.02
N MET A 76 -9.39 -9.96 -8.90
CA MET A 76 -8.90 -11.09 -8.10
C MET A 76 -8.86 -12.41 -8.86
N GLN A 77 -9.72 -12.61 -9.87
CA GLN A 77 -9.71 -13.83 -10.67
C GLN A 77 -8.42 -13.93 -11.49
N GLN A 78 -8.01 -12.84 -12.14
CA GLN A 78 -6.74 -12.81 -12.88
C GLN A 78 -5.55 -12.93 -11.94
N ILE A 79 -5.54 -12.19 -10.83
CA ILE A 79 -4.45 -12.25 -9.83
C ILE A 79 -4.26 -13.69 -9.33
N ARG A 80 -5.34 -14.39 -8.96
CA ARG A 80 -5.29 -15.79 -8.51
C ARG A 80 -4.86 -16.76 -9.61
N LYS A 81 -5.16 -16.45 -10.88
CA LYS A 81 -4.74 -17.26 -12.03
C LYS A 81 -3.22 -17.20 -12.23
N TYR A 82 -2.61 -16.03 -12.07
CA TYR A 82 -1.16 -15.86 -12.22
C TYR A 82 -0.36 -16.28 -10.98
N SER A 83 -0.99 -16.31 -9.80
CA SER A 83 -0.32 -16.69 -8.54
C SER A 83 0.98 -15.88 -8.34
N ASP A 84 2.07 -16.54 -7.99
CA ASP A 84 3.40 -16.02 -7.74
C ASP A 84 4.32 -16.09 -8.96
N ASP A 85 3.83 -16.51 -10.13
CA ASP A 85 4.63 -16.58 -11.36
C ASP A 85 5.31 -15.24 -11.72
N PRO A 86 4.65 -14.07 -11.65
CA PRO A 86 5.30 -12.80 -11.95
C PRO A 86 6.47 -12.52 -11.00
N LEU A 87 6.32 -12.82 -9.72
CA LEU A 87 7.36 -12.63 -8.72
C LEU A 87 8.55 -13.58 -8.97
N ARG A 88 8.28 -14.85 -9.28
CA ARG A 88 9.34 -15.84 -9.59
C ARG A 88 10.19 -15.41 -10.79
N ARG A 89 9.60 -14.79 -11.81
CA ARG A 89 10.34 -14.28 -12.97
C ARG A 89 11.27 -13.14 -12.58
N VAL A 90 10.77 -12.15 -11.84
CA VAL A 90 11.58 -11.04 -11.32
C VAL A 90 12.73 -11.57 -10.46
N LEU A 91 12.46 -12.51 -9.56
CA LEU A 91 13.51 -13.13 -8.75
C LEU A 91 14.56 -13.84 -9.61
N ALA A 92 14.16 -14.55 -10.66
CA ALA A 92 15.10 -15.21 -11.57
C ALA A 92 15.98 -14.20 -12.34
N GLU A 93 15.40 -13.07 -12.78
CA GLU A 93 16.12 -11.97 -13.44
C GLU A 93 17.15 -11.30 -12.51
N LEU A 94 16.85 -11.26 -11.21
CA LEU A 94 17.73 -10.71 -10.17
C LEU A 94 18.76 -11.72 -9.61
N GLY A 95 18.92 -12.88 -10.25
CA GLY A 95 19.88 -13.90 -9.83
C GLY A 95 19.37 -14.90 -8.78
N GLY A 96 18.07 -14.90 -8.51
CA GLY A 96 17.39 -15.87 -7.64
C GLY A 96 17.32 -15.46 -6.17
N TRP A 97 16.60 -16.27 -5.38
CA TRP A 97 16.52 -16.10 -3.92
C TRP A 97 16.98 -17.40 -3.24
N PRO A 98 18.15 -17.42 -2.56
CA PRO A 98 18.76 -18.64 -2.03
C PRO A 98 17.83 -19.55 -1.21
N VAL A 99 16.96 -18.97 -0.38
CA VAL A 99 16.04 -19.75 0.47
C VAL A 99 15.01 -20.56 -0.33
N THR A 100 14.73 -20.15 -1.56
CA THR A 100 13.75 -20.81 -2.45
C THR A 100 14.39 -21.82 -3.40
N GLN A 101 15.72 -21.91 -3.44
CA GLN A 101 16.48 -22.66 -4.44
C GLN A 101 17.58 -23.51 -3.76
N PRO A 102 17.39 -24.84 -3.63
CA PRO A 102 18.36 -25.70 -2.94
C PRO A 102 19.78 -25.68 -3.51
N ASN A 103 19.91 -25.48 -4.82
CA ASN A 103 21.18 -25.43 -5.54
C ASN A 103 21.49 -24.02 -6.05
N TRP A 104 21.07 -22.99 -5.30
CA TRP A 104 21.39 -21.62 -5.66
C TRP A 104 22.90 -21.42 -5.78
N GLN A 105 23.31 -20.70 -6.81
CA GLN A 105 24.69 -20.32 -7.04
C GLN A 105 24.73 -18.81 -7.19
N GLU A 106 25.86 -18.22 -6.80
CA GLU A 106 26.06 -16.79 -6.96
C GLU A 106 25.92 -16.39 -8.43
N PRO A 107 25.03 -15.44 -8.76
CA PRO A 107 24.88 -14.95 -10.12
C PRO A 107 26.16 -14.22 -10.56
N ASN A 108 26.46 -14.26 -11.85
CA ASN A 108 27.58 -13.50 -12.42
C ASN A 108 27.21 -12.00 -12.56
N MET A 109 26.90 -11.37 -11.43
CA MET A 109 26.56 -9.96 -11.31
C MET A 109 27.18 -9.43 -10.02
N SER A 110 27.70 -8.21 -10.05
CA SER A 110 28.23 -7.61 -8.83
C SER A 110 27.10 -7.11 -7.92
N VAL A 111 27.39 -6.98 -6.63
CA VAL A 111 26.41 -6.48 -5.65
C VAL A 111 25.97 -5.05 -6.02
N GLU A 112 26.87 -4.23 -6.53
CA GLU A 112 26.57 -2.86 -6.97
C GLU A 112 25.55 -2.85 -8.12
N VAL A 113 25.67 -3.78 -9.07
CA VAL A 113 24.70 -3.93 -10.16
C VAL A 113 23.35 -4.40 -9.62
N LEU A 114 23.33 -5.40 -8.73
CA LEU A 114 22.09 -5.88 -8.13
C LEU A 114 21.37 -4.78 -7.35
N LEU A 115 22.09 -4.03 -6.52
CA LEU A 115 21.54 -2.90 -5.78
C LEU A 115 21.03 -1.79 -6.72
N GLY A 116 21.76 -1.55 -7.82
CA GLY A 116 21.36 -0.62 -8.87
C GLY A 116 20.05 -1.03 -9.56
N LEU A 117 19.89 -2.31 -9.89
CA LEU A 117 18.67 -2.85 -10.51
C LEU A 117 17.48 -2.81 -9.53
N LEU A 118 17.67 -3.28 -8.30
CA LEU A 118 16.65 -3.22 -7.25
C LEU A 118 16.14 -1.79 -7.07
N ARG A 119 17.07 -0.83 -7.00
CA ARG A 119 16.70 0.57 -6.79
C ARG A 119 16.13 1.24 -8.04
N GLY A 120 16.72 1.01 -9.21
CA GLY A 120 16.38 1.68 -10.46
C GLY A 120 15.09 1.19 -11.09
N ASP A 121 14.87 -0.13 -11.11
CA ASP A 121 13.75 -0.73 -11.83
C ASP A 121 12.56 -1.01 -10.91
N TYR A 122 12.83 -1.31 -9.63
CA TYR A 122 11.81 -1.72 -8.66
C TYR A 122 11.60 -0.73 -7.52
N ASN A 123 12.41 0.34 -7.43
CA ASN A 123 12.39 1.31 -6.34
C ASN A 123 12.64 0.66 -4.95
N GLU A 124 13.27 -0.51 -4.90
CA GLU A 124 13.56 -1.24 -3.67
C GLU A 124 14.89 -0.79 -3.07
N GLY A 125 14.86 -0.38 -1.81
CA GLY A 125 16.02 0.06 -1.05
C GLY A 125 16.57 -1.06 -0.16
N VAL A 126 17.80 -1.50 -0.41
CA VAL A 126 18.45 -2.58 0.35
C VAL A 126 19.90 -2.21 0.59
N LEU A 127 20.38 -2.32 1.85
CA LEU A 127 21.70 -1.91 2.34
C LEU A 127 22.01 -0.41 2.21
N ILE A 128 21.85 0.17 1.01
CA ILE A 128 22.06 1.57 0.69
C ILE A 128 20.83 2.10 -0.05
N GLU A 129 20.17 3.09 0.53
CA GLU A 129 19.00 3.74 -0.07
C GLU A 129 19.42 5.02 -0.79
N GLN A 130 19.42 4.99 -2.12
CA GLN A 130 19.81 6.13 -2.95
C GLN A 130 18.58 6.85 -3.49
N TRP A 131 18.52 8.18 -3.41
CA TRP A 131 17.47 8.96 -4.06
C TRP A 131 18.04 10.25 -4.66
N VAL A 132 17.36 10.76 -5.69
CA VAL A 132 17.63 12.09 -6.24
C VAL A 132 16.62 13.04 -5.64
N GLY A 133 17.11 14.05 -4.92
CA GLY A 133 16.30 15.07 -4.25
C GLY A 133 16.62 16.48 -4.74
#